data_AF-V5FW48-F1
#
_entry.id   AF-V5FW48-F1
#
_cell.length_a   1.000
_cell.length_b   1.000
_cell.length_c   1.000
_cell.angle_alpha   90.00
_cell.angle_beta   90.00
_cell.angle_gamma   90.00
#
_symmetry.space_group_name_H-M   'P 1'
#
loop_
_entity.id
_entity.type
_entity.pdbx_description
1 polymer ?
#
loop_
_entity_poly.entity_id
_entity_poly.type
_entity_poly.pdbx_seq_one_letter_code
_entity_poly.pdbx_strand_id
1 'polypeptide(L)'
;CVYSNAESFEYIRESLEKKLLSNLEQDDKLPFQGLPIVLMFLQDSTIDEKEVLRLREDGQNLADSLQCPFMDVCLDQITEEQLVSDALHQLVQSIHHRAGFLNINQSVIECVEPDIRIIMCMFCGDPYSVENVLAPLLSHQFCFLSSAHSIILETF
;
A
#
# COMPACT_ATOMS: atom_id res chain seq x y z
N CYS A 1 -0.71 7.21 -10.36
CA CYS A 1 -0.74 6.48 -11.65
C CYS A 1 -2.12 6.64 -12.23
N VAL A 2 -2.23 7.04 -13.50
CA VAL A 2 -3.52 7.38 -14.13
C VAL A 2 -3.68 6.59 -15.42
N TYR A 3 -4.79 5.87 -15.56
CA TYR A 3 -5.15 5.18 -16.80
C TYR A 3 -6.60 5.50 -17.19
N SER A 4 -6.91 5.36 -18.48
CA SER A 4 -8.25 5.58 -19.02
C SER A 4 -8.75 4.45 -19.91
N ASN A 5 -7.88 3.52 -20.32
CA ASN A 5 -8.22 2.41 -21.20
C ASN A 5 -7.32 1.20 -20.91
N ALA A 6 -7.59 0.05 -21.57
CA ALA A 6 -6.85 -1.18 -21.35
C ALA A 6 -5.34 -1.06 -21.64
N GLU A 7 -4.95 -0.32 -22.67
CA GLU A 7 -3.53 -0.15 -23.03
C GLU A 7 -2.77 0.62 -21.94
N SER A 8 -3.33 1.74 -21.49
CA SER A 8 -2.74 2.55 -20.41
C SER A 8 -2.75 1.82 -19.06
N PHE A 9 -3.77 1.01 -18.79
CA PHE A 9 -3.81 0.13 -17.61
C PHE A 9 -2.67 -0.88 -17.63
N GLU A 10 -2.51 -1.60 -18.73
CA GLU A 10 -1.46 -2.60 -18.89
C GLU A 10 -0.07 -1.99 -18.80
N TYR A 11 0.15 -0.83 -19.41
CA TYR A 11 1.40 -0.09 -19.27
C TYR A 11 1.73 0.22 -17.80
N ILE A 12 0.75 0.68 -17.02
CA ILE A 12 0.94 0.97 -15.60
C ILE A 12 1.25 -0.30 -14.82
N ARG A 13 0.48 -1.36 -15.05
CA ARG A 13 0.67 -2.65 -14.38
C ARG A 13 2.09 -3.17 -14.61
N GLU A 14 2.52 -3.29 -15.87
CA GLU A 14 3.87 -3.75 -16.20
C GLU A 14 4.95 -2.84 -15.63
N SER A 15 4.75 -1.52 -15.67
CA SER A 15 5.73 -0.55 -15.17
C SER A 15 5.90 -0.65 -13.65
N LEU A 16 4.80 -0.89 -12.92
CA LEU A 16 4.83 -1.08 -11.48
C LEU A 16 5.43 -2.43 -11.10
N GLU A 17 5.06 -3.51 -11.79
CA GLU A 17 5.64 -4.85 -11.58
C GLU A 17 7.14 -4.86 -11.82
N LYS A 18 7.61 -4.31 -12.95
CA LYS A 18 9.05 -4.22 -13.25
C LYS A 18 9.80 -3.44 -12.17
N LYS A 19 9.23 -2.34 -11.67
CA LYS A 19 9.83 -1.56 -10.58
C LYS A 19 9.82 -2.32 -9.26
N LEU A 20 8.76 -3.05 -8.92
CA LEU A 20 8.72 -3.85 -7.71
C LEU A 20 9.76 -4.98 -7.75
N LEU A 21 9.86 -5.67 -8.89
CA LEU A 21 10.82 -6.75 -9.10
C LEU A 21 12.26 -6.25 -9.09
N SER A 22 12.57 -5.12 -9.74
CA SER A 22 13.94 -4.56 -9.73
C SER A 22 14.43 -4.17 -8.34
N ASN A 23 13.51 -3.86 -7.42
CA ASN A 23 13.84 -3.56 -6.03
C ASN A 23 14.05 -4.80 -5.16
N LEU A 24 13.45 -5.93 -5.53
CA LEU A 24 13.67 -7.20 -4.84
C LEU A 24 15.04 -7.80 -5.18
N GLU A 25 15.56 -7.53 -6.38
CA GLU A 25 16.85 -8.06 -6.86
C GLU A 25 18.08 -7.28 -6.35
N GLN A 26 17.89 -6.04 -5.90
CA GLN A 26 18.94 -5.28 -5.23
C GLN A 26 18.89 -5.55 -3.73
N ASP A 27 19.90 -6.22 -3.18
CA ASP A 27 20.15 -6.43 -1.73
C ASP A 27 20.27 -5.10 -0.93
N ASP A 28 20.05 -3.95 -1.58
CA ASP A 28 20.04 -2.64 -0.97
C ASP A 28 18.77 -2.46 -0.13
N LYS A 29 19.00 -2.39 1.17
CA LYS A 29 17.99 -2.10 2.19
C LYS A 29 17.36 -0.72 1.92
N LEU A 30 16.21 -0.74 1.22
CA LEU A 30 15.15 0.28 1.05
C LEU A 30 15.38 1.30 -0.09
N PRO A 31 14.35 1.59 -0.95
CA PRO A 31 13.18 2.40 -0.53
C PRO A 31 11.79 2.00 -1.07
N PHE A 32 11.60 0.92 -1.85
CA PHE A 32 10.30 0.66 -2.49
C PHE A 32 9.30 -0.18 -1.69
N GLN A 33 9.67 -0.64 -0.49
CA GLN A 33 8.70 -1.09 0.51
C GLN A 33 7.96 0.14 1.06
N GLY A 34 7.00 0.66 0.30
CA GLY A 34 6.19 1.81 0.73
C GLY A 34 6.22 3.05 -0.17
N LEU A 35 6.44 2.93 -1.49
CA LEU A 35 6.23 4.07 -2.40
C LEU A 35 4.77 4.52 -2.31
N PRO A 36 4.47 5.75 -1.87
CA PRO A 36 3.11 6.25 -1.80
C PRO A 36 2.60 6.41 -3.24
N ILE A 37 1.62 5.60 -3.60
CA ILE A 37 1.01 5.58 -4.92
C ILE A 37 -0.47 5.88 -4.70
N VAL A 38 -1.09 6.57 -5.65
CA VAL A 38 -2.54 6.61 -5.81
C VAL A 38 -2.82 6.11 -7.21
N LEU A 39 -3.65 5.09 -7.35
CA LEU A 39 -4.09 4.58 -8.65
C LEU A 39 -5.41 5.24 -9.02
N MET A 40 -5.49 5.79 -10.22
CA MET A 40 -6.65 6.55 -10.68
C MET A 40 -7.12 6.02 -12.02
N PHE A 41 -8.42 5.73 -12.10
CA PHE A 41 -9.12 5.43 -13.32
C PHE A 41 -9.92 6.66 -13.77
N LEU A 42 -9.59 7.17 -14.95
CA LEU A 42 -10.34 8.23 -15.61
C LEU A 42 -11.32 7.60 -16.59
N GLN A 43 -12.62 7.67 -16.29
CA GLN A 43 -13.64 7.16 -17.17
C GLN A 43 -13.71 7.99 -18.45
N ASP A 44 -13.41 7.37 -19.59
CA ASP A 44 -13.61 7.96 -20.91
C ASP A 44 -15.01 7.62 -21.44
N SER A 45 -15.77 8.64 -21.83
CA SER A 45 -17.12 8.51 -22.43
C SER A 45 -17.18 7.69 -23.72
N THR A 46 -16.04 7.44 -24.36
CA THR A 46 -15.95 6.68 -25.61
C THR A 46 -15.88 5.16 -25.42
N ILE A 47 -15.70 4.69 -24.19
CA ILE A 47 -15.49 3.28 -23.85
C ILE A 47 -16.81 2.61 -23.51
N ASP A 48 -16.97 1.35 -23.92
CA ASP A 48 -18.16 0.55 -23.63
C ASP A 48 -18.34 0.33 -22.12
N GLU A 49 -19.59 0.35 -21.64
CA GLU A 49 -19.91 0.21 -20.21
C GLU A 49 -19.33 -1.08 -19.60
N LYS A 50 -19.31 -2.16 -20.38
CA LYS A 50 -18.73 -3.44 -19.94
C LYS A 50 -17.22 -3.34 -19.76
N GLU A 51 -16.54 -2.59 -20.62
CA GLU A 51 -15.10 -2.38 -20.53
C GLU A 51 -14.76 -1.44 -19.37
N VAL A 52 -15.56 -0.40 -19.13
CA VAL A 52 -15.45 0.46 -17.94
C VAL A 52 -15.55 -0.34 -16.64
N LEU A 53 -16.56 -1.21 -16.53
CA LEU A 53 -16.73 -2.06 -15.34
C LEU A 53 -15.53 -2.98 -15.12
N ARG A 54 -15.04 -3.60 -16.19
CA ARG A 54 -13.86 -4.47 -16.12
C ARG A 54 -12.61 -3.70 -15.71
N LEU A 55 -12.34 -2.55 -16.33
CA LEU A 55 -11.18 -1.72 -16.03
C LEU A 55 -11.20 -1.19 -14.60
N ARG A 56 -12.38 -0.89 -14.06
CA ARG A 56 -12.56 -0.51 -12.66
C ARG A 56 -12.23 -1.67 -11.72
N GLU A 57 -12.74 -2.87 -12.00
CA GLU A 57 -12.46 -4.07 -11.20
C GLU A 57 -10.97 -4.44 -11.23
N ASP A 58 -10.37 -4.47 -12.42
CA ASP A 58 -8.93 -4.73 -12.60
C ASP A 58 -8.07 -3.67 -11.89
N GLY A 59 -8.50 -2.40 -11.94
CA GLY A 59 -7.90 -1.29 -11.20
C GLY A 59 -7.93 -1.45 -9.69
N GLN A 60 -9.10 -1.76 -9.14
CA GLN A 60 -9.28 -1.98 -7.70
C GLN A 60 -8.42 -3.17 -7.23
N ASN A 61 -8.44 -4.28 -7.95
CA ASN A 61 -7.64 -5.47 -7.62
C ASN A 61 -6.13 -5.16 -7.63
N LEU A 62 -5.66 -4.35 -8.58
CA LEU A 62 -4.27 -3.92 -8.62
C LEU A 62 -3.96 -2.99 -7.44
N ALA A 63 -4.84 -2.03 -7.14
CA ALA A 63 -4.67 -1.12 -6.02
C ALA A 63 -4.59 -1.87 -4.67
N ASP A 64 -5.44 -2.88 -4.49
CA ASP A 64 -5.47 -3.75 -3.31
C ASP A 64 -4.18 -4.57 -3.19
N SER A 65 -3.69 -5.17 -4.28
CA SER A 65 -2.41 -5.89 -4.30
C SER A 65 -1.22 -4.98 -3.97
N LEU A 66 -1.29 -3.71 -4.40
CA LEU A 66 -0.27 -2.70 -4.13
C LEU A 66 -0.46 -1.96 -2.80
N GLN A 67 -1.56 -2.24 -2.08
CA GLN A 67 -1.97 -1.55 -0.86
C GLN A 67 -1.91 -0.02 -1.02
N CYS A 68 -2.54 0.48 -2.07
CA CYS A 68 -2.59 1.90 -2.39
C CYS A 68 -4.03 2.37 -2.65
N PRO A 69 -4.36 3.66 -2.43
CA PRO A 69 -5.70 4.17 -2.73
C PRO A 69 -6.07 4.05 -4.21
N PHE A 70 -7.32 3.68 -4.46
CA PHE A 70 -7.94 3.68 -5.77
C PHE A 70 -8.94 4.84 -5.91
N MET A 71 -8.87 5.58 -7.01
CA MET A 71 -9.79 6.66 -7.35
C MET A 71 -10.47 6.35 -8.68
N ASP A 72 -11.79 6.20 -8.65
CA ASP A 72 -12.64 6.06 -9.83
C ASP A 72 -13.30 7.40 -10.13
N VAL A 73 -12.98 7.99 -11.29
CA VAL A 73 -13.26 9.39 -11.58
C VAL A 73 -14.04 9.52 -12.87
N CYS A 74 -15.19 10.18 -12.76
CA CYS A 74 -15.99 10.63 -13.89
C CYS A 74 -15.80 12.14 -14.07
N LEU A 75 -15.18 12.55 -15.19
CA LEU A 75 -14.86 13.96 -15.46
C LEU A 75 -16.09 14.88 -15.55
N ASP A 76 -17.27 14.33 -15.84
CA ASP A 76 -18.52 15.10 -15.88
C ASP A 76 -18.98 15.56 -14.50
N GLN A 77 -18.42 15.01 -13.42
CA GLN A 77 -18.88 15.22 -12.04
C GLN A 77 -17.89 16.03 -11.20
N ILE A 78 -16.63 16.18 -11.64
CA ILE A 78 -15.53 16.73 -10.84
C ILE A 78 -14.68 17.66 -11.71
N THR A 79 -14.29 18.83 -11.17
CA THR A 79 -13.35 19.73 -11.83
C THR A 79 -11.91 19.25 -11.71
N GLU A 80 -11.06 19.56 -12.69
CA GLU A 80 -9.65 19.15 -12.68
C GLU A 80 -8.90 19.61 -11.42
N GLU A 81 -9.17 20.83 -10.95
CA GLU A 81 -8.57 21.36 -9.72
C GLU A 81 -8.94 20.53 -8.49
N GLN A 82 -10.21 20.15 -8.37
CA GLN A 82 -10.69 19.33 -7.26
C GLN A 82 -10.11 17.92 -7.32
N LEU A 83 -10.02 17.34 -8.53
CA LEU A 83 -9.41 16.03 -8.74
C LEU A 83 -7.94 16.00 -8.30
N VAL A 84 -7.16 17.01 -8.69
CA VAL A 84 -5.74 17.12 -8.31
C VAL A 84 -5.61 17.31 -6.80
N SER A 85 -6.45 18.16 -6.20
CA SER A 85 -6.48 18.35 -4.75
C SER A 85 -6.79 17.06 -4.00
N ASP A 86 -7.78 16.29 -4.45
CA ASP A 86 -8.20 15.04 -3.81
C ASP A 86 -7.13 13.96 -3.96
N ALA A 87 -6.53 13.83 -5.15
CA ALA A 87 -5.44 12.90 -5.39
C ALA A 87 -4.20 13.22 -4.55
N LEU A 88 -3.84 14.49 -4.43
CA LEU A 88 -2.74 14.94 -3.57
C LEU A 88 -3.06 14.72 -2.09
N HIS A 89 -4.31 14.96 -1.64
CA HIS A 89 -4.72 14.66 -0.27
C HIS A 89 -4.60 13.17 0.04
N GLN A 90 -5.09 12.28 -0.84
CA GLN A 90 -4.95 10.82 -0.69
C GLN A 90 -3.49 10.39 -0.63
N LEU A 91 -2.65 10.97 -1.48
CA LEU A 91 -1.22 10.71 -1.48
C LEU A 91 -0.55 11.15 -0.18
N VAL A 92 -0.84 12.37 0.28
CA VAL A 92 -0.31 12.94 1.53
C VAL A 92 -0.81 12.15 2.74
N GLN A 93 -2.07 11.73 2.78
CA GLN A 93 -2.60 10.85 3.81
C GLN A 93 -1.90 9.49 3.82
N SER A 94 -1.66 8.90 2.65
CA SER A 94 -0.89 7.65 2.52
C SER A 94 0.55 7.82 3.02
N ILE A 95 1.18 8.96 2.71
CA ILE A 95 2.50 9.31 3.23
C ILE A 95 2.45 9.47 4.74
N HIS A 96 1.49 10.19 5.31
CA HIS A 96 1.39 10.38 6.75
C HIS A 96 1.13 9.07 7.49
N HIS A 97 0.25 8.21 6.96
CA HIS A 97 0.02 6.88 7.52
C HIS A 97 1.30 6.05 7.54
N ARG A 98 2.12 6.16 6.47
CA ARG A 98 3.44 5.50 6.36
C ARG A 98 4.57 6.22 7.10
N ALA A 99 4.48 7.53 7.34
CA ALA A 99 5.51 8.33 8.01
C ALA A 99 5.31 8.37 9.53
N GLY A 100 4.07 8.26 10.01
CA GLY A 100 3.76 7.89 11.40
C GLY A 100 4.38 6.54 11.77
N PHE A 101 4.65 5.70 10.77
CA PHE A 101 5.39 4.43 10.83
C PHE A 101 6.93 4.59 10.92
N LEU A 102 7.51 5.67 10.34
CA LEU A 102 8.96 5.92 10.27
C LEU A 102 9.47 6.94 11.30
N ASN A 103 8.59 7.72 11.92
CA ASN A 103 8.93 8.59 13.05
C ASN A 103 9.03 7.78 14.33
N ILE A 104 10.17 7.11 14.50
CA ILE A 104 10.61 6.38 15.71
C ILE A 104 10.70 7.28 16.97
N ASN A 105 10.34 8.58 16.88
CA ASN A 105 10.54 9.54 17.96
C ASN A 105 9.29 10.27 18.48
N GLN A 106 8.07 9.90 18.09
CA GLN A 106 6.88 10.48 18.74
C GLN A 106 5.90 9.43 19.26
N SER A 107 5.95 9.32 20.59
CA SER A 107 4.98 8.75 21.51
C SER A 107 4.61 7.30 21.25
N VAL A 108 5.08 6.44 22.15
CA VAL A 108 4.31 5.32 22.72
C VAL A 108 2.83 5.51 22.41
N ILE A 109 2.33 4.79 21.40
CA ILE A 109 0.89 4.63 21.21
C ILE A 109 0.39 4.15 22.57
N GLU A 110 -0.53 4.87 23.19
CA GLU A 110 -1.21 4.40 24.41
C GLU A 110 -1.75 3.02 24.07
N CYS A 111 -1.06 2.00 24.59
CA CYS A 111 -1.16 0.64 24.12
C CYS A 111 -2.55 0.12 24.50
N VAL A 112 -3.49 0.12 23.55
CA VAL A 112 -4.77 -0.54 23.71
C VAL A 112 -4.48 -2.01 24.00
N GLU A 113 -5.19 -2.58 24.97
CA GLU A 113 -5.05 -4.01 25.29
C GLU A 113 -5.51 -4.82 24.07
N PRO A 114 -4.64 -5.66 23.47
CA PRO A 114 -4.99 -6.39 22.26
C PRO A 114 -5.99 -7.50 22.58
N ASP A 115 -6.95 -7.74 21.68
CA ASP A 115 -7.95 -8.82 21.82
C ASP A 115 -7.29 -10.21 21.90
N ILE A 116 -6.18 -10.40 21.19
CA ILE A 116 -5.41 -11.63 21.16
C ILE A 116 -3.94 -11.33 21.47
N ARG A 117 -3.40 -12.07 22.45
CA ARG A 117 -1.98 -12.01 22.83
C ARG A 117 -1.27 -13.29 22.39
N ILE A 118 -0.28 -13.15 21.53
CA ILE A 118 0.56 -14.24 21.05
C ILE A 118 1.96 -14.08 21.64
N ILE A 119 2.46 -15.11 22.32
CA ILE A 119 3.83 -15.17 22.80
C ILE A 119 4.59 -16.14 21.90
N MET A 120 5.67 -15.65 21.28
CA MET A 120 6.51 -16.43 20.39
C MET A 120 7.91 -16.59 21.00
N CYS A 121 8.48 -17.78 20.89
CA CYS A 121 9.83 -18.09 21.33
C CYS A 121 10.54 -18.87 20.22
N MET A 122 11.84 -18.60 20.03
CA MET A 122 12.69 -19.32 19.09
C MET A 122 13.79 -20.05 19.86
N PHE A 123 14.13 -21.25 19.43
CA PHE A 123 15.22 -22.01 20.01
C PHE A 123 16.54 -21.58 19.37
N CYS A 124 17.61 -21.55 20.16
CA CYS A 124 18.94 -21.13 19.70
C CYS A 124 19.54 -22.02 18.58
N GLY A 125 18.88 -23.13 18.22
CA GLY A 125 19.27 -24.01 17.13
C GLY A 125 18.41 -23.88 15.87
N ASP A 126 17.45 -22.96 15.85
CA ASP A 126 16.61 -22.75 14.68
C ASP A 126 17.44 -22.17 13.51
N PRO A 127 17.24 -22.66 12.28
CA PRO A 127 18.04 -22.23 11.12
C PRO A 127 17.65 -20.84 10.60
N TYR A 128 16.55 -20.27 11.11
CA TYR A 128 16.03 -18.96 10.71
C TYR A 128 16.25 -17.94 11.81
N SER A 129 16.59 -16.70 11.45
CA SER A 129 16.66 -15.60 12.41
C SER A 129 15.25 -15.07 12.73
N VAL A 130 15.12 -14.36 13.86
CA VAL A 130 13.84 -13.75 14.30
C VAL A 130 13.31 -12.81 13.22
N GLU A 131 14.21 -12.04 12.59
CA GLU A 131 13.88 -11.10 11.53
C GLU A 131 13.26 -11.82 10.33
N ASN A 132 13.79 -12.98 9.95
CA ASN A 132 13.26 -13.74 8.81
C ASN A 132 11.87 -14.32 9.10
N VAL A 133 11.62 -14.76 10.34
CA VAL A 133 10.31 -15.32 10.70
C VAL A 133 9.25 -14.22 10.83
N LEU A 134 9.63 -13.06 11.38
CA LEU A 134 8.72 -11.94 11.57
C LEU A 134 8.60 -11.03 10.36
N ALA A 135 9.46 -11.15 9.34
CA ALA A 135 9.48 -10.26 8.17
C ALA A 135 8.10 -10.02 7.54
N PRO A 136 7.24 -11.04 7.30
CA PRO A 136 5.91 -10.80 6.73
C PRO A 136 5.02 -9.94 7.63
N LEU A 137 5.13 -10.12 8.95
CA LEU A 137 4.37 -9.35 9.94
C LEU A 137 4.92 -7.92 10.04
N LEU A 138 6.23 -7.75 10.06
CA LEU A 138 6.88 -6.44 10.11
C LEU A 138 6.65 -5.61 8.84
N SER A 139 6.42 -6.27 7.69
CA SER A 139 6.02 -5.61 6.45
C SER A 139 4.52 -5.29 6.36
N HIS A 140 3.72 -5.74 7.32
CA HIS A 140 2.28 -5.52 7.29
C HIS A 140 1.96 -4.06 7.66
N GLN A 141 1.11 -3.40 6.85
CA GLN A 141 0.76 -1.97 7.02
C GLN A 141 0.10 -1.62 8.36
N PHE A 142 -0.43 -2.62 9.05
CA PHE A 142 -1.07 -2.48 10.36
C PHE A 142 -0.24 -3.14 11.49
N CYS A 143 1.08 -3.22 11.33
CA CYS A 143 2.01 -3.73 12.33
C CYS A 143 2.70 -2.58 13.09
N PHE A 144 2.53 -2.53 14.40
CA PHE A 144 3.01 -1.45 15.25
C PHE A 144 4.00 -1.99 16.27
N LEU A 145 5.08 -1.27 16.55
CA LEU A 145 5.99 -1.63 17.63
C LEU A 145 5.40 -1.15 18.97
N SER A 146 5.07 -2.10 19.85
CA SER A 146 4.53 -1.81 21.19
C SER A 146 5.62 -1.72 22.25
N SER A 147 6.67 -2.54 22.10
CA SER A 147 7.83 -2.55 22.99
C SER A 147 9.09 -3.04 22.25
N ALA A 148 10.25 -3.01 22.90
CA ALA A 148 11.52 -3.50 22.34
C ALA A 148 11.44 -4.96 21.81
N HIS A 149 10.53 -5.77 22.33
CA HIS A 149 10.34 -7.16 21.95
C HIS A 149 8.87 -7.50 21.67
N SER A 150 8.06 -6.52 21.26
CA SER A 150 6.63 -6.75 21.03
C SER A 150 6.11 -5.88 19.89
N ILE A 151 5.30 -6.51 19.04
CA ILE A 151 4.53 -5.85 17.98
C ILE A 151 3.04 -6.06 18.22
N ILE A 152 2.22 -5.11 17.77
CA ILE A 152 0.76 -5.21 17.69
C ILE A 152 0.41 -5.28 16.20
N LEU A 153 -0.54 -6.14 15.85
CA LEU A 153 -1.08 -6.22 14.50
C LEU A 153 -2.57 -5.90 14.58
N GLU A 154 -3.01 -4.88 13.85
CA GLU A 154 -4.44 -4.67 13.61
C GLU A 154 -4.85 -5.45 12.35
N THR A 155 -5.94 -6.20 12.48
CA THR A 155 -6.54 -6.99 11.40
C THR A 155 -8.01 -6.61 11.29
N PHE A 156 -8.48 -6.30 10.08
CA PHE A 156 -9.88 -5.97 9.79
C PHE A 156 -10.64 -7.17 9.24
#